data_AF-A0A158QZC7-F1
#
_entry.id   AF-A0A158QZC7-F1
#
_cell.length_a   1.000
_cell.length_b   1.000
_cell.length_c   1.000
_cell.angle_alpha   90.00
_cell.angle_beta   90.00
_cell.angle_gamma   90.00
#
_symmetry.space_group_name_H-M   'P 1'
#
loop_
_entity.id
_entity.type
_entity.pdbx_description
1 polymer ?
#
loop_
_entity_poly.entity_id
_entity_poly.type
_entity_poly.pdbx_seq_one_letter_code
_entity_poly.pdbx_strand_id
1 'polypeptide(L)'
;MSRVNVDEMMFVEPEPRISTIFRVHPFTFTEGYGDLTFFIREMNAAVVGVKTGDPVFITDNVRSLLGLLEVLKKFADQLPPETVSEEDRRPDPAYRKWHSLLVEVR
;
A
#
# COMPACT_ATOMS: atom_id res chain seq x y z
N MET A 1 8.93 -13.04 -13.85
CA MET A 1 9.38 -12.27 -12.67
C MET A 1 10.79 -11.78 -12.94
N SER A 2 10.97 -10.48 -13.26
CA SER A 2 12.32 -9.91 -13.17
C SER A 2 12.68 -9.94 -11.69
N ARG A 3 13.57 -10.85 -11.29
CA ARG A 3 14.07 -10.82 -9.91
C ARG A 3 14.91 -9.56 -9.81
N VAL A 4 14.44 -8.61 -9.03
CA VAL A 4 15.26 -7.45 -8.66
C VAL A 4 16.49 -8.00 -7.93
N ASN A 5 17.66 -7.82 -8.53
CA ASN A 5 18.91 -8.14 -7.87
C ASN A 5 19.22 -7.02 -6.87
N VAL A 6 18.83 -7.26 -5.62
CA VAL A 6 18.94 -6.30 -4.52
C VAL A 6 20.40 -5.88 -4.30
N ASP A 7 21.36 -6.77 -4.57
CA ASP A 7 22.79 -6.51 -4.40
C ASP A 7 23.38 -5.59 -5.48
N GLU A 8 22.70 -5.47 -6.62
CA GLU A 8 23.12 -4.64 -7.76
C GLU A 8 22.33 -3.32 -7.87
N MET A 9 21.41 -3.07 -6.94
CA MET A 9 20.54 -1.89 -6.96
C MET A 9 20.80 -0.94 -5.79
N MET A 10 20.69 0.35 -6.07
CA MET A 10 20.66 1.39 -5.05
C MET A 10 19.20 1.79 -4.80
N PHE A 11 18.77 1.70 -3.53
CA PHE A 11 17.45 2.20 -3.13
C PHE A 11 17.50 3.71 -2.94
N VAL A 12 16.50 4.39 -3.50
CA VAL A 12 16.33 5.85 -3.42
C VAL A 12 14.93 6.19 -2.93
N GLU A 13 14.78 7.30 -2.20
CA GLU A 13 13.47 7.74 -1.73
C GLU A 13 12.58 8.14 -2.94
N PRO A 14 11.32 7.66 -3.03
CA PRO A 14 10.44 7.99 -4.14
C PRO A 14 10.05 9.48 -4.15
N GLU A 15 10.06 10.09 -5.34
CA GLU A 15 9.67 11.48 -5.55
C GLU A 15 8.46 11.59 -6.50
N PRO A 16 7.59 12.61 -6.35
CA PRO A 16 6.49 12.86 -7.28
C PRO A 16 7.02 13.18 -8.70
N ARG A 17 6.80 12.27 -9.67
CA ARG A 17 7.23 12.46 -11.07
C ARG A 17 6.11 12.84 -12.05
N ILE A 18 4.84 12.66 -11.66
CA ILE A 18 3.67 13.03 -12.46
C ILE A 18 3.04 14.29 -11.85
N SER A 19 3.58 15.45 -12.20
CA SER A 19 3.12 16.75 -11.66
C SER A 19 2.13 17.48 -12.56
N THR A 20 2.00 17.06 -13.83
CA THR A 20 1.09 17.67 -14.81
C THR A 20 0.45 16.60 -15.68
N ILE A 21 -0.66 16.94 -16.33
CA ILE A 21 -1.38 16.02 -17.23
C ILE A 21 -0.49 15.49 -18.37
N PHE A 22 0.45 16.31 -18.86
CA PHE A 22 1.38 15.93 -19.92
C PHE A 22 2.39 14.84 -19.51
N ARG A 23 2.57 14.60 -18.19
CA ARG A 23 3.44 13.54 -17.66
C ARG A 23 2.75 12.19 -17.55
N VAL A 24 1.43 12.12 -17.71
CA VAL A 24 0.66 10.87 -17.59
C VAL A 24 0.97 9.91 -18.74
N HIS A 25 1.01 10.38 -19.98
CA HIS A 25 1.32 9.49 -21.12
C HIS A 25 2.78 8.99 -21.10
N PRO A 26 3.80 9.83 -20.85
CA PRO A 26 5.17 9.33 -20.66
C PRO A 26 5.32 8.26 -19.58
N PHE A 27 4.53 8.34 -18.49
CA PHE A 27 4.57 7.33 -17.43
C PHE A 27 4.25 5.92 -17.94
N THR A 28 3.37 5.76 -18.94
CA THR A 28 3.00 4.43 -19.46
C THR A 28 4.13 3.72 -20.20
N PHE A 29 5.24 4.40 -20.47
CA PHE A 29 6.44 3.84 -21.10
C PHE A 29 7.58 3.62 -20.10
N THR A 30 7.35 3.86 -18.80
CA THR A 30 8.36 3.65 -17.76
C THR A 30 8.41 2.19 -17.32
N GLU A 31 9.57 1.75 -16.82
CA GLU A 31 9.74 0.42 -16.21
C GLU A 31 8.75 0.21 -15.06
N GLY A 32 8.58 1.21 -14.19
CA GLY A 32 7.64 1.13 -13.06
C GLY A 32 6.17 0.91 -13.49
N TYR A 33 5.75 1.45 -14.64
CA TYR A 33 4.42 1.13 -15.19
C TYR A 33 4.35 -0.32 -15.70
N GLY A 34 5.41 -0.78 -16.37
CA GLY A 34 5.53 -2.17 -16.82
C GLY A 34 5.44 -3.15 -15.64
N ASP A 35 6.21 -2.92 -14.59
CA ASP A 35 6.24 -3.75 -13.38
C ASP A 35 4.89 -3.75 -12.65
N LEU A 36 4.27 -2.57 -12.49
CA LEU A 36 2.97 -2.45 -11.85
C LEU A 36 1.88 -3.21 -12.61
N THR A 37 1.80 -3.02 -13.93
CA THR A 37 0.78 -3.69 -14.75
C THR A 37 1.02 -5.20 -14.84
N PHE A 38 2.27 -5.63 -14.88
CA PHE A 38 2.62 -7.04 -14.78
C PHE A 38 2.18 -7.64 -13.43
N PHE A 39 2.52 -6.99 -12.32
CA PHE A 39 2.11 -7.42 -10.98
C PHE A 39 0.59 -7.57 -10.85
N ILE A 40 -0.18 -6.58 -11.34
CA ILE A 40 -1.65 -6.63 -11.32
C ILE A 40 -2.18 -7.83 -12.11
N ARG A 41 -1.61 -8.11 -13.29
CA ARG A 41 -2.03 -9.26 -14.13
C ARG A 41 -1.73 -10.59 -13.45
N GLU A 42 -0.55 -10.74 -12.88
CA GLU A 42 -0.16 -11.97 -12.16
C GLU A 42 -1.04 -12.20 -10.93
N MET A 43 -1.30 -11.16 -10.14
CA MET A 43 -2.20 -11.26 -8.98
C MET A 43 -3.61 -11.64 -9.39
N ASN A 44 -4.13 -11.08 -10.48
CA ASN A 44 -5.44 -11.45 -11.02
C ASN A 44 -5.47 -12.92 -11.42
N ALA A 45 -4.48 -13.37 -12.21
CA ALA A 45 -4.37 -14.76 -12.64
C ALA A 45 -4.29 -15.73 -11.45
N ALA A 46 -3.56 -15.37 -10.39
CA ALA A 46 -3.36 -16.21 -9.22
C ALA A 46 -4.63 -16.45 -8.38
N VAL A 47 -5.62 -15.55 -8.46
CA VAL A 47 -6.85 -15.66 -7.65
C VAL A 47 -8.07 -16.16 -8.44
N VAL A 48 -7.91 -16.45 -9.73
CA VAL A 48 -9.01 -16.97 -10.55
C VAL A 48 -9.50 -18.30 -9.99
N GLY A 49 -10.79 -18.35 -9.62
CA GLY A 49 -11.43 -19.56 -9.07
C GLY A 49 -11.12 -19.83 -7.60
N VAL A 50 -10.34 -18.98 -6.93
CA VAL A 50 -10.03 -19.08 -5.49
C VAL A 50 -11.03 -18.24 -4.71
N LYS A 51 -11.67 -18.83 -3.70
CA LYS A 51 -12.56 -18.13 -2.78
C LYS A 51 -11.78 -17.64 -1.56
N THR A 52 -12.26 -16.57 -0.92
CA THR A 52 -11.61 -15.98 0.27
C THR A 52 -11.48 -16.94 1.45
N GLY A 53 -12.32 -17.97 1.54
CA GLY A 53 -12.26 -18.98 2.59
C GLY A 53 -11.44 -20.23 2.22
N ASP A 54 -10.93 -20.31 0.99
CA ASP A 54 -10.15 -21.47 0.57
C ASP A 54 -8.79 -21.47 1.30
N PRO A 55 -8.31 -22.64 1.75
CA PRO A 55 -6.99 -22.73 2.36
C PRO A 55 -5.92 -22.43 1.31
N VAL A 56 -5.10 -21.42 1.58
CA VAL A 56 -3.95 -21.04 0.74
C VAL A 56 -2.65 -21.17 1.52
N PHE A 57 -1.55 -21.43 0.81
CA PHE A 57 -0.23 -21.48 1.43
C PHE A 57 0.20 -20.07 1.88
N ILE A 58 0.58 -19.94 3.15
CA ILE A 58 1.03 -18.68 3.74
C ILE A 58 2.53 -18.78 4.01
N THR A 59 3.31 -18.02 3.24
CA THR A 59 4.76 -17.88 3.46
C THR A 59 5.04 -17.00 4.68
N ASP A 60 6.27 -17.07 5.19
CA ASP A 60 6.69 -16.21 6.30
C ASP A 60 6.62 -14.72 5.94
N ASN A 61 6.91 -14.36 4.69
CA ASN A 61 6.76 -12.98 4.20
C ASN A 61 5.29 -12.52 4.25
N VAL A 62 4.35 -13.36 3.81
CA VAL A 62 2.91 -13.05 3.90
C VAL A 62 2.49 -12.94 5.36
N ARG A 63 2.98 -13.83 6.24
CA ARG A 63 2.70 -13.76 7.69
C ARG A 63 3.23 -12.46 8.31
N SER A 64 4.43 -12.02 7.96
CA SER A 64 5.00 -10.76 8.43
C SER A 64 4.21 -9.55 7.92
N LEU A 65 3.76 -9.57 6.66
CA LEU A 65 2.89 -8.53 6.11
C LEU A 65 1.54 -8.46 6.86
N LEU A 66 0.92 -9.60 7.14
CA LEU A 66 -0.29 -9.65 7.98
C LEU A 66 -0.02 -9.10 9.38
N GLY A 67 1.12 -9.43 9.99
CA GLY A 67 1.53 -8.88 11.28
C GLY A 67 1.66 -7.35 11.27
N LEU A 68 2.24 -6.78 10.21
CA LEU A 68 2.31 -5.32 10.03
C LEU A 68 0.91 -4.70 9.93
N LEU A 69 0.00 -5.29 9.16
CA LEU A 69 -1.38 -4.81 9.06
C LEU A 69 -2.12 -4.85 10.40
N GLU A 70 -1.89 -5.88 11.22
CA GLU A 70 -2.45 -5.95 12.58
C GLU A 70 -1.91 -4.86 13.51
N VAL A 71 -0.65 -4.44 13.36
CA VAL A 71 -0.12 -3.27 14.09
C VAL A 71 -0.85 -1.99 13.68
N LEU A 72 -1.05 -1.77 12.38
CA LEU A 72 -1.77 -0.60 11.87
C LEU A 72 -3.22 -0.56 12.37
N LYS A 73 -3.87 -1.72 12.45
CA LYS A 73 -5.21 -1.87 13.02
C LYS A 73 -5.24 -1.53 14.51
N LYS A 74 -4.27 -2.00 15.30
CA LYS A 74 -4.18 -1.66 16.72
C LYS A 74 -4.00 -0.16 16.96
N PHE A 75 -3.26 0.55 16.11
CA PHE A 75 -3.19 2.01 16.18
C PHE A 75 -4.55 2.67 15.97
N ALA A 76 -5.38 2.12 15.08
CA ALA A 76 -6.73 2.63 14.87
C ALA A 76 -7.64 2.35 16.08
N ASP A 77 -7.53 1.18 16.70
CA ASP A 77 -8.30 0.83 17.92
C ASP A 77 -7.99 1.77 19.10
N GLN A 78 -6.78 2.32 19.16
CA GLN A 78 -6.34 3.27 20.19
C GLN A 78 -6.82 4.70 19.95
N LEU A 79 -7.25 5.01 18.72
CA LEU A 79 -7.63 6.34 18.28
C LEU A 79 -9.08 6.31 17.77
N PRO A 80 -10.07 6.19 18.67
CA PRO A 80 -11.46 6.21 18.27
C PRO A 80 -11.81 7.55 17.58
N PRO A 81 -12.82 7.56 16.70
CA PRO A 81 -13.32 8.77 16.08
C PRO A 81 -13.58 9.87 17.10
N GLU A 82 -13.11 11.09 16.82
CA GLU A 82 -13.42 12.23 17.67
C GLU A 82 -14.87 12.65 17.41
N THR A 83 -15.62 12.98 18.46
CA THR A 83 -17.00 13.48 18.32
C THR A 83 -16.98 14.86 17.66
N VAL A 84 -17.05 14.89 16.35
CA VAL A 84 -17.26 16.10 15.55
C VAL A 84 -18.77 16.31 15.40
N SER A 85 -19.24 17.56 15.55
CA SER A 85 -20.64 17.92 15.26
C SER A 85 -21.02 17.43 13.86
N GLU A 86 -22.21 16.84 13.69
CA GLU A 86 -22.70 16.37 12.37
C GLU A 86 -22.77 17.50 11.32
N GLU A 87 -22.77 18.75 11.76
CA GLU A 87 -22.73 19.95 10.91
C GLU A 87 -21.35 20.19 10.28
N ASP A 88 -20.28 19.65 10.88
CA ASP A 88 -18.91 19.79 10.39
C ASP A 88 -18.57 18.63 9.46
N ARG A 89 -18.71 18.87 8.15
CA ARG A 89 -18.44 17.88 7.09
C ARG A 89 -16.95 17.57 6.87
N ARG A 90 -16.07 18.05 7.72
CA ARG A 90 -14.62 17.82 7.59
C ARG A 90 -14.27 16.38 8.01
N PRO A 91 -13.20 15.80 7.43
CA PRO A 91 -12.70 14.50 7.87
C PRO A 91 -12.31 14.53 9.35
N ASP A 92 -12.50 13.39 10.02
CA ASP A 92 -12.15 13.21 11.43
C ASP A 92 -10.67 13.52 11.72
N PRO A 93 -10.36 14.41 12.68
CA PRO A 93 -9.00 14.69 13.12
C PRO A 93 -8.21 13.47 13.60
N ALA A 94 -8.87 12.43 14.13
CA ALA A 94 -8.26 11.19 14.60
C ALA A 94 -7.44 10.50 13.51
N TYR A 95 -7.84 10.62 12.24
CA TYR A 95 -7.05 10.10 11.12
C TYR A 95 -5.64 10.70 11.06
N ARG A 96 -5.49 12.00 11.33
CA ARG A 96 -4.18 12.65 11.33
C ARG A 96 -3.28 12.11 12.44
N LYS A 97 -3.86 11.87 13.62
CA LYS A 97 -3.15 11.26 14.75
C LYS A 97 -2.68 9.85 14.42
N TRP A 98 -3.56 9.05 13.81
CA TRP A 98 -3.21 7.71 13.35
C TRP A 98 -2.10 7.72 12.29
N HIS A 99 -2.18 8.64 11.32
CA HIS A 99 -1.17 8.79 10.29
C HIS A 99 0.19 9.26 10.86
N SER A 100 0.20 10.12 11.88
CA SER A 100 1.47 10.52 12.53
C SER A 100 2.19 9.33 13.16
N LEU A 101 1.47 8.39 13.79
CA LEU A 101 2.07 7.16 14.32
C LEU A 101 2.72 6.32 13.22
N LEU A 102 2.11 6.27 12.03
CA LEU A 102 2.69 5.56 10.88
C LEU A 102 4.02 6.19 10.42
N VAL A 103 4.12 7.52 10.43
CA VAL A 103 5.32 8.25 9.99
C VAL A 103 6.45 8.17 11.03
N GLU A 104 6.11 8.13 12.31
CA GLU A 104 7.06 8.07 13.43
C GLU A 104 7.71 6.68 13.61
N VAL A 105 7.08 5.60 13.14
CA VAL A 105 7.61 4.22 13.20
C VAL A 105 8.69 3.95 12.12
N ARG A 106 9.36 4.99 11.63
CA ARG A 106 10.48 4.88 10.66
C ARG A 106 11.72 4.25 11.27
#